data_AF-A0A1W1E4W4-F1
#
_entry.id   AF-A0A1W1E4W4-F1
#
_cell.length_a   1.000
_cell.length_b   1.000
_cell.length_c   1.000
_cell.angle_alpha   90.00
_cell.angle_beta   90.00
_cell.angle_gamma   90.00
#
_symmetry.space_group_name_H-M   'P 1'
#
loop_
_entity.id
_entity.type
_entity.pdbx_description
1 polymer ?
#
loop_
_entity_poly.entity_id
_entity_poly.type
_entity_poly.pdbx_seq_one_letter_code
_entity_poly.pdbx_strand_id
1 'polypeptide(L)'
;MQNKTNDLLGAVEYNSKRIYVNAEMPANERHFTLAHEIGHIFLHPQENQIDLRISNPEKSDKESEANVFAYELVMPLFRFIKAYKEFNGDTYSLSKCFFVPEKNVRKRIEFLQKQIDAKKIDNFINA
;
A
#
# COMPACT_ATOMS: atom_id res chain seq x y z
N MET A 1 0.65 27.23 16.46
CA MET A 1 0.72 25.81 16.85
C MET A 1 0.54 25.00 15.59
N GLN A 2 1.56 24.28 15.11
CA GLN A 2 1.40 23.36 13.97
C GLN A 2 0.46 22.22 14.40
N ASN A 3 -0.57 21.95 13.60
CA ASN A 3 -1.56 20.91 13.86
C ASN A 3 -0.88 19.54 13.84
N LYS A 4 -0.55 19.00 15.03
CA LYS A 4 0.01 17.65 15.21
C LYS A 4 -0.88 16.52 14.66
N THR A 5 -2.15 16.80 14.35
CA THR A 5 -3.11 15.83 13.81
C THR A 5 -2.92 15.52 12.33
N ASN A 6 -2.36 16.45 11.54
CA ASN A 6 -2.18 16.25 10.10
C ASN A 6 -1.09 15.21 9.76
N ASP A 7 -0.23 14.90 10.72
CA ASP A 7 0.87 13.96 10.54
C ASP A 7 0.47 12.53 10.89
N LEU A 8 -0.68 12.29 11.53
CA LEU A 8 -1.17 10.94 11.81
C LEU A 8 -1.91 10.40 10.59
N LEU A 9 -1.48 9.25 10.07
CA LEU A 9 -2.14 8.57 8.94
C LEU A 9 -3.12 7.51 9.45
N GLY A 10 -2.62 6.61 10.30
CA GLY A 10 -3.38 5.50 10.84
C GLY A 10 -2.73 4.89 12.08
N ALA A 11 -3.41 3.91 12.67
CA ALA A 11 -2.89 3.14 13.79
C ALA A 11 -3.58 1.79 13.92
N VAL A 12 -2.87 0.82 14.48
CA VAL A 12 -3.40 -0.49 14.90
C VAL A 12 -3.36 -0.61 16.42
N GLU A 13 -4.49 -0.99 17.00
CA GLU A 13 -4.57 -1.58 18.34
C GLU A 13 -4.82 -3.09 18.20
N TYR A 14 -3.77 -3.88 18.36
CA TYR A 14 -3.78 -5.28 17.95
C TYR A 14 -4.74 -6.15 18.78
N ASN A 15 -4.72 -5.98 20.11
CA ASN A 15 -5.48 -6.84 21.02
C ASN A 15 -6.99 -6.70 20.81
N SER A 16 -7.46 -5.49 20.52
CA SER A 16 -8.86 -5.20 20.23
C SER A 16 -9.22 -5.36 18.75
N LYS A 17 -8.22 -5.62 17.88
CA LYS A 17 -8.33 -5.67 16.42
C LYS A 17 -8.95 -4.39 15.85
N ARG A 18 -8.57 -3.25 16.40
CA ARG A 18 -9.07 -1.95 15.94
C ARG A 18 -8.06 -1.27 15.04
N ILE A 19 -8.58 -0.69 13.97
CA ILE A 19 -7.84 0.17 13.05
C ILE A 19 -8.40 1.57 13.17
N TYR A 20 -7.49 2.54 13.25
CA TYR A 20 -7.79 3.96 13.20
C TYR A 20 -7.22 4.51 11.90
N VAL A 21 -7.98 5.35 11.20
CA VAL A 21 -7.53 6.04 9.99
C VAL A 21 -7.91 7.50 10.13
N ASN A 22 -6.99 8.39 9.78
CA ASN A 22 -7.26 9.82 9.84
C ASN A 22 -8.36 10.21 8.85
N ALA A 23 -9.49 10.68 9.40
CA ALA A 23 -10.67 11.06 8.64
C ALA A 23 -10.45 12.28 7.73
N GLU A 24 -9.45 13.12 8.02
CA GLU A 24 -9.15 14.35 7.26
C GLU A 24 -8.38 14.05 5.96
N MET A 25 -7.82 12.85 5.81
CA MET A 25 -7.11 12.45 4.59
C MET A 25 -8.06 12.27 3.40
N PRO A 26 -7.59 12.53 2.15
CA PRO A 26 -8.34 12.19 0.94
C PRO A 26 -8.80 10.73 0.92
N ALA A 27 -9.96 10.46 0.33
CA ALA A 27 -10.58 9.13 0.38
C ALA A 27 -9.71 8.02 -0.21
N ASN A 28 -8.94 8.30 -1.26
CA ASN A 28 -7.97 7.36 -1.85
C ASN A 28 -6.77 7.10 -0.93
N GLU A 29 -6.28 8.13 -0.21
CA GLU A 29 -5.23 7.94 0.80
C GLU A 29 -5.75 7.08 1.96
N ARG A 30 -6.97 7.36 2.46
CA ARG A 30 -7.61 6.54 3.51
C ARG A 30 -7.80 5.10 3.06
N HIS A 31 -8.17 4.87 1.80
CA HIS A 31 -8.36 3.53 1.25
C HIS A 31 -7.06 2.71 1.30
N PHE A 32 -5.94 3.32 0.89
CA PHE A 32 -4.65 2.66 0.96
C PHE A 32 -4.17 2.46 2.40
N THR A 33 -4.26 3.50 3.25
CA THR A 33 -3.85 3.39 4.66
C THR A 33 -4.63 2.31 5.39
N LEU A 34 -5.95 2.20 5.18
CA LEU A 34 -6.72 1.10 5.76
C LEU A 34 -6.19 -0.28 5.35
N ALA A 35 -5.85 -0.48 4.08
CA ALA A 35 -5.26 -1.74 3.61
C ALA A 35 -3.89 -2.01 4.24
N HIS A 36 -3.09 -0.97 4.46
CA HIS A 36 -1.80 -1.05 5.15
C HIS A 36 -1.96 -1.48 6.62
N GLU A 37 -2.88 -0.85 7.37
CA GLU A 37 -3.14 -1.21 8.77
C GLU A 37 -3.72 -2.62 8.92
N ILE A 38 -4.51 -3.09 7.94
CA ILE A 38 -4.92 -4.50 7.87
C ILE A 38 -3.67 -5.39 7.72
N GLY A 39 -2.72 -5.02 6.87
CA GLY A 39 -1.44 -5.71 6.73
C GLY A 39 -0.72 -5.88 8.06
N HIS A 40 -0.67 -4.82 8.88
CA HIS A 40 -0.10 -4.89 10.24
C HIS A 40 -0.81 -5.91 11.14
N ILE A 41 -2.14 -5.95 11.14
CA ILE A 41 -2.88 -6.93 11.95
C ILE A 41 -2.59 -8.37 11.54
N PHE A 42 -2.45 -8.63 10.23
CA PHE A 42 -2.27 -9.97 9.70
C PHE A 42 -0.83 -10.47 9.78
N LEU A 43 0.15 -9.60 9.48
CA LEU A 43 1.56 -9.99 9.36
C LEU A 43 2.35 -9.79 10.65
N HIS A 44 1.96 -8.82 11.48
CA HIS A 44 2.74 -8.40 12.66
C HIS A 44 1.94 -8.58 13.95
N PRO A 45 1.63 -9.84 14.34
CA PRO A 45 0.77 -10.08 15.46
C PRO A 45 1.39 -9.61 16.79
N GLN A 46 0.53 -9.16 17.70
CA GLN A 46 0.86 -8.72 19.07
C GLN A 46 1.52 -7.34 19.16
N GLU A 47 1.47 -6.55 18.10
CA GLU A 47 2.10 -5.23 18.04
C GLU A 47 1.09 -4.11 17.76
N ASN A 48 1.10 -3.08 18.60
CA ASN A 48 0.40 -1.83 18.28
C ASN A 48 1.29 -0.99 17.37
N GLN A 49 0.69 -0.35 16.37
CA GLN A 49 1.40 0.46 15.37
C GLN A 49 0.77 1.86 15.30
N ILE A 50 1.60 2.87 15.07
CA ILE A 50 1.18 4.25 14.81
C ILE A 50 1.90 4.71 13.55
N ASP A 51 1.15 4.98 12.49
CA ASP A 51 1.69 5.43 11.22
C ASP A 51 1.65 6.97 11.14
N LEU A 52 2.83 7.55 10.97
CA LEU A 52 3.03 9.00 10.85
C LEU A 52 3.57 9.36 9.46
N ARG A 53 3.13 10.51 8.95
CA ARG A 53 3.54 11.05 7.65
C ARG A 53 5.03 11.39 7.54
N ILE A 54 5.67 11.73 8.67
CA ILE A 54 7.05 12.22 8.76
C ILE A 54 8.03 11.11 9.16
N SER A 55 7.57 10.00 9.75
CA SER A 55 8.42 8.81 9.83
C SER A 55 8.82 8.45 8.42
N ASN A 56 10.08 8.09 8.21
CA ASN A 56 10.54 7.51 6.97
C ASN A 56 10.24 6.00 7.07
N PRO A 57 8.99 5.56 6.85
CA PRO A 57 8.46 4.31 7.40
C PRO A 57 9.08 3.12 6.67
N GLU A 58 9.52 3.33 5.43
CA GLU A 58 10.18 2.33 4.57
C GLU A 58 11.52 1.80 5.11
N LYS A 59 11.98 2.25 6.28
CA LYS A 59 13.21 1.73 6.88
C LYS A 59 13.03 0.47 7.70
N SER A 60 11.80 0.06 8.02
CA SER A 60 11.57 -1.23 8.68
C SER A 60 11.04 -2.28 7.69
N ASP A 61 11.48 -3.52 7.87
CA ASP A 61 10.99 -4.66 7.09
C ASP A 61 9.47 -4.80 7.26
N LYS A 62 8.95 -4.54 8.46
CA LYS A 62 7.52 -4.64 8.79
C LYS A 62 6.65 -3.65 8.01
N GLU A 63 7.07 -2.40 7.94
CA GLU A 63 6.39 -1.36 7.14
C GLU A 63 6.43 -1.70 5.65
N SER A 64 7.55 -2.26 5.19
CA SER A 64 7.68 -2.75 3.81
C SER A 64 6.74 -3.91 3.53
N GLU A 65 6.64 -4.87 4.45
CA GLU A 65 5.71 -6.01 4.37
C GLU A 65 4.24 -5.56 4.39
N ALA A 66 3.86 -4.64 5.27
CA ALA A 66 2.51 -4.07 5.32
C ALA A 66 2.16 -3.29 4.04
N ASN A 67 3.11 -2.55 3.47
CA ASN A 67 2.95 -1.90 2.17
C ASN A 67 2.75 -2.91 1.04
N VAL A 68 3.54 -3.99 1.01
CA VAL A 68 3.38 -5.07 0.01
C VAL A 68 2.03 -5.74 0.14
N PHE A 69 1.58 -6.03 1.36
CA PHE A 69 0.23 -6.53 1.63
C PHE A 69 -0.85 -5.59 1.06
N ALA A 70 -0.74 -4.29 1.34
CA ALA A 70 -1.68 -3.30 0.84
C ALA A 70 -1.69 -3.21 -0.69
N TYR A 71 -0.54 -3.34 -1.34
CA TYR A 71 -0.46 -3.39 -2.80
C TYR A 71 -1.18 -4.60 -3.37
N GLU A 72 -0.99 -5.80 -2.81
CA GLU A 72 -1.66 -7.00 -3.31
C GLU A 72 -3.17 -6.96 -3.05
N LEU A 73 -3.59 -6.37 -1.93
CA LEU A 73 -5.00 -6.27 -1.57
C LEU A 73 -5.75 -5.26 -2.46
N VAL A 74 -5.18 -4.06 -2.65
CA VAL A 74 -5.85 -2.96 -3.38
C VAL A 74 -5.56 -2.98 -4.87
N MET A 75 -4.39 -3.47 -5.28
CA MET A 75 -3.95 -3.60 -6.67
C MET A 75 -3.54 -5.06 -7.00
N PRO A 76 -4.51 -6.02 -7.01
CA PRO A 76 -4.22 -7.43 -7.23
C PRO A 76 -3.47 -7.67 -8.54
N LEU A 77 -2.43 -8.50 -8.51
CA LEU A 77 -1.47 -8.68 -9.61
C LEU A 77 -2.11 -8.81 -11.00
N PHE A 78 -3.02 -9.76 -11.21
CA PHE A 78 -3.64 -9.99 -12.52
C PHE A 78 -4.44 -8.78 -13.02
N ARG A 79 -5.17 -8.12 -12.12
CA ARG A 79 -5.94 -6.91 -12.46
C ARG A 79 -5.01 -5.75 -12.76
N PHE A 80 -3.94 -5.60 -11.96
CA PHE A 80 -2.94 -4.56 -12.13
C PHE A 80 -2.22 -4.70 -13.46
N ILE A 81 -1.75 -5.90 -13.83
CA ILE A 81 -1.09 -6.15 -15.12
C ILE A 81 -2.03 -5.84 -16.30
N LYS A 82 -3.30 -6.25 -16.22
CA LYS A 82 -4.29 -5.96 -17.27
C LYS A 82 -4.49 -4.44 -17.43
N ALA A 83 -4.74 -3.73 -16.34
CA ALA A 83 -4.92 -2.29 -16.35
C ALA A 83 -3.64 -1.55 -16.80
N TYR A 84 -2.46 -2.03 -16.38
CA TYR A 84 -1.18 -1.45 -16.79
C TYR A 84 -1.00 -1.52 -18.31
N LYS A 85 -1.36 -2.64 -18.93
CA LYS A 85 -1.35 -2.80 -20.39
C LYS A 85 -2.39 -1.89 -21.05
N GLU A 86 -3.60 -1.83 -20.53
CA GLU A 86 -4.70 -1.01 -21.07
C GLU A 86 -4.38 0.49 -21.05
N PHE A 87 -3.76 0.98 -19.98
CA PHE A 87 -3.39 2.39 -19.81
C PHE A 87 -1.96 2.71 -20.24
N ASN A 88 -1.25 1.79 -20.89
CA ASN A 88 0.16 1.95 -21.30
C ASN A 88 1.09 2.44 -20.16
N GLY A 89 0.84 1.95 -18.94
CA GLY A 89 1.61 2.34 -17.76
C GLY A 89 1.34 3.74 -17.21
N ASP A 90 0.33 4.47 -17.71
CA ASP A 90 -0.02 5.79 -17.19
C ASP A 90 -0.44 5.71 -15.71
N THR A 91 0.39 6.27 -14.85
CA THR A 91 0.23 6.19 -13.39
C THR A 91 -1.01 6.92 -12.91
N TYR A 92 -1.39 8.01 -13.58
CA TYR A 92 -2.60 8.75 -13.24
C TYR A 92 -3.85 7.90 -13.49
N SER A 93 -4.01 7.33 -14.67
CA SER A 93 -5.14 6.46 -15.03
C SER A 93 -5.22 5.22 -14.13
N LEU A 94 -4.07 4.61 -13.83
CA LEU A 94 -3.99 3.51 -12.87
C LEU A 94 -4.43 3.93 -11.46
N SER A 95 -4.02 5.12 -11.00
CA SER A 95 -4.42 5.64 -9.68
C SER A 95 -5.93 5.82 -9.57
N LYS A 96 -6.58 6.26 -10.66
CA LYS A 96 -8.04 6.36 -10.75
C LYS A 96 -8.71 4.99 -10.78
N CYS A 97 -8.17 4.05 -11.56
CA CYS A 97 -8.68 2.69 -11.68
C CYS A 97 -8.72 1.94 -10.35
N PHE A 98 -7.64 2.03 -9.56
CA PHE A 98 -7.49 1.33 -8.28
C PHE A 98 -7.87 2.18 -7.06
N PHE A 99 -8.31 3.41 -7.26
CA PHE A 99 -8.68 4.34 -6.19
C PHE A 99 -7.60 4.51 -5.10
N VAL A 100 -6.35 4.69 -5.55
CA VAL A 100 -5.18 4.91 -4.67
C VAL A 100 -4.42 6.18 -5.08
N PRO A 101 -3.54 6.71 -4.21
CA PRO A 101 -2.64 7.78 -4.60
C PRO A 101 -1.64 7.32 -5.67
N GLU A 102 -1.28 8.20 -6.58
CA GLU A 102 -0.35 7.89 -7.68
C GLU A 102 1.03 7.39 -7.18
N LYS A 103 1.50 7.89 -6.03
CA LYS A 103 2.73 7.42 -5.37
C LYS A 103 2.69 5.91 -5.09
N ASN A 104 1.53 5.36 -4.73
CA ASN A 104 1.38 3.93 -4.42
C ASN A 104 1.40 3.09 -5.70
N VAL A 105 0.87 3.61 -6.80
CA VAL A 105 0.99 2.97 -8.12
C VAL A 105 2.46 2.89 -8.55
N ARG A 106 3.23 3.97 -8.40
CA ARG A 106 4.67 3.99 -8.74
C ARG A 106 5.44 2.94 -7.94
N LYS A 107 5.24 2.90 -6.62
CA LYS A 107 5.86 1.89 -5.75
C LYS A 107 5.46 0.46 -6.13
N ARG A 108 4.21 0.22 -6.53
CA ARG A 108 3.76 -1.08 -7.03
C ARG A 108 4.48 -1.48 -8.32
N ILE A 109 4.66 -0.55 -9.26
CA ILE A 109 5.43 -0.78 -10.50
C ILE A 109 6.88 -1.13 -10.14
N GLU A 110 7.54 -0.33 -9.30
CA GLU A 110 8.92 -0.57 -8.86
C GLU A 110 9.09 -1.94 -8.17
N PHE A 111 8.14 -2.30 -7.30
CA PHE A 111 8.12 -3.61 -6.65
C PHE A 111 8.03 -4.76 -7.65
N LEU A 112 7.12 -4.66 -8.62
CA LEU A 112 6.95 -5.70 -9.64
C LEU A 112 8.16 -5.77 -10.57
N GLN A 113 8.73 -4.65 -10.99
CA GLN A 113 9.95 -4.60 -11.80
C GLN A 113 11.10 -5.33 -11.11
N LYS A 114 11.35 -5.05 -9.82
CA LYS A 114 12.37 -5.78 -9.04
C LYS A 114 12.12 -7.28 -8.99
N GLN A 115 10.86 -7.71 -8.88
CA GLN A 115 10.52 -9.14 -8.88
C GLN A 115 10.67 -9.80 -10.25
N ILE A 116 10.35 -9.07 -11.31
CA ILE A 116 10.45 -9.48 -12.71
C ILE A 116 11.92 -9.62 -13.12
N ASP A 117 12.74 -8.61 -12.81
CA ASP A 117 14.18 -8.67 -13.09
C ASP A 117 14.86 -9.80 -12.28
N ALA A 118 14.28 -10.15 -11.12
CA ALA A 118 14.70 -11.29 -10.30
C ALA A 118 14.10 -12.65 -10.72
N LYS A 119 13.03 -12.69 -11.53
CA LYS A 119 12.34 -13.93 -11.95
C LYS A 119 11.86 -13.81 -13.40
N LYS A 120 12.35 -14.68 -14.29
CA LYS A 120 11.86 -14.81 -15.68
C LYS A 120 10.32 -14.83 -15.71
N ILE A 121 9.75 -13.76 -16.26
CA ILE A 121 8.31 -13.52 -16.42
C ILE A 121 7.56 -14.68 -17.10
N ASP A 122 8.27 -15.49 -17.88
CA ASP A 122 7.74 -16.66 -18.59
C ASP A 122 7.02 -17.66 -17.65
N ASN A 123 7.30 -17.63 -16.35
CA ASN A 123 6.64 -18.48 -15.35
C ASN A 123 5.28 -17.94 -14.85
N PHE A 124 4.99 -16.66 -15.03
CA PHE A 124 3.73 -16.03 -14.58
C PHE A 124 2.69 -15.85 -15.69
N ILE A 125 3.15 -15.87 -16.95
CA ILE A 125 2.28 -15.73 -18.12
C ILE A 125 1.76 -17.09 -18.61
N ASN A 126 2.44 -18.20 -18.28
CA ASN A 126 2.11 -19.54 -18.73
C ASN A 126 1.48 -20.45 -17.65
N ALA A 127 0.99 -19.88 -16.54
CA ALA A 127 0.31 -20.60 -15.46
C ALA A 127 -1.19 -20.28 -15.42
#